data_AF-A0A4Q2UY45-F1
#
_entry.id   AF-A0A4Q2UY45-F1
#
_cell.length_a   1.000
_cell.length_b   1.000
_cell.length_c   1.000
_cell.angle_alpha   90.00
_cell.angle_beta   90.00
_cell.angle_gamma   90.00
#
_symmetry.space_group_name_H-M   'P 1'
#
loop_
_entity.id
_entity.type
_entity.pdbx_description
1 polymer ?
#
loop_
_entity_poly.entity_id
_entity_poly.type
_entity_poly.pdbx_seq_one_letter_code
_entity_poly.pdbx_strand_id
1 'polypeptide(L)'
;MHMFWSVHHREELVNRTENELKEYYDILKKVLHFGRRTDNLRGWYNKCIWRLEQDRKLSEISVEPLVLDRVLNRIQNAASGSCDMSTNFFSNQFNIALNQQAAKIALSRSAEFAEFTVVPSHTAQSIKYSVLGLKKFGGHCIEKRILGFNCHEEPLMIVTDQVSLEKQYPDKAYPMPDLTSFLCALVPGHMGSKPGYIKVDEQEGGTLLFRKSDKGIRMFDLGGVK
;
A
#
# COMPACT_ATOMS: atom_id res chain seq x y z
N MET A 1 -13.84 5.50 -12.95
CA MET A 1 -14.70 4.76 -12.00
C MET A 1 -14.54 3.24 -12.07
N HIS A 2 -14.44 2.63 -13.26
CA HIS A 2 -14.23 1.17 -13.43
C HIS A 2 -12.92 0.64 -12.79
N MET A 3 -11.89 1.47 -12.73
CA MET A 3 -10.57 1.13 -12.18
C MET A 3 -10.58 1.00 -10.64
N PHE A 4 -11.33 1.86 -9.94
CA PHE A 4 -11.41 1.87 -8.47
C PHE A 4 -12.10 0.61 -7.92
N TRP A 5 -13.15 0.14 -8.58
CA TRP A 5 -13.83 -1.10 -8.20
C TRP A 5 -12.96 -2.34 -8.42
N SER A 6 -12.10 -2.35 -9.44
CA SER A 6 -11.19 -3.48 -9.71
C SER A 6 -10.08 -3.61 -8.66
N VAL A 7 -9.65 -2.51 -8.05
CA VAL A 7 -8.60 -2.52 -7.02
C VAL A 7 -9.18 -3.00 -5.69
N HIS A 8 -10.32 -2.44 -5.26
CA HIS A 8 -11.00 -2.89 -4.03
C HIS A 8 -11.49 -4.34 -4.10
N HIS A 9 -11.92 -4.80 -5.29
CA HIS A 9 -12.35 -6.19 -5.52
C HIS A 9 -11.28 -7.21 -5.14
N ARG A 10 -9.99 -6.94 -5.34
CA ARG A 10 -8.91 -7.91 -5.07
C ARG A 10 -8.34 -7.79 -3.65
N GLU A 11 -8.43 -6.62 -3.04
CA GLU A 11 -7.95 -6.38 -1.67
C GLU A 11 -8.91 -6.92 -0.61
N GLU A 12 -10.21 -6.77 -0.84
CA GLU A 12 -11.22 -7.06 0.18
C GLU A 12 -11.74 -8.50 0.09
N LEU A 13 -11.92 -9.03 -1.12
CA LEU A 13 -12.57 -10.32 -1.34
C LEU A 13 -11.74 -11.51 -0.88
N VAL A 14 -10.41 -11.40 -0.86
CA VAL A 14 -9.53 -12.48 -0.40
C VAL A 14 -9.71 -12.82 1.10
N ASN A 15 -10.35 -11.93 1.86
CA ASN A 15 -10.68 -12.16 3.27
C ASN A 15 -12.11 -12.69 3.47
N ARG A 16 -12.87 -12.88 2.39
CA ARG A 16 -14.24 -13.39 2.44
C ARG A 16 -14.25 -14.91 2.48
N THR A 17 -15.36 -15.47 2.96
CA THR A 17 -15.61 -16.91 2.90
C THR A 17 -16.01 -17.34 1.49
N GLU A 18 -15.83 -18.62 1.17
CA GLU A 18 -16.21 -19.18 -0.13
C GLU A 18 -17.68 -18.90 -0.48
N ASN A 19 -18.59 -19.05 0.48
CA ASN A 19 -20.02 -18.79 0.28
C ASN A 19 -20.31 -17.32 -0.03
N GLU A 20 -19.68 -16.40 0.69
CA GLU A 20 -19.81 -14.96 0.41
C GLU A 20 -19.33 -14.61 -1.00
N LEU A 21 -18.21 -15.21 -1.44
CA LEU A 21 -17.70 -15.00 -2.80
C LEU A 21 -18.67 -15.55 -3.85
N LYS A 22 -19.24 -16.74 -3.64
CA LYS A 22 -20.25 -17.30 -4.55
C LYS A 22 -21.46 -16.38 -4.65
N GLU A 23 -21.99 -15.89 -3.52
CA GLU A 23 -23.09 -14.92 -3.50
C GLU A 23 -22.73 -13.63 -4.25
N TYR A 24 -21.52 -13.11 -4.04
CA TYR A 24 -21.02 -11.91 -4.72
C TYR A 24 -20.95 -12.10 -6.25
N TYR A 25 -20.37 -13.20 -6.72
CA TYR A 25 -20.28 -13.49 -8.16
C TYR A 25 -21.64 -13.74 -8.79
N ASP A 26 -22.58 -14.33 -8.05
CA ASP A 26 -23.95 -14.49 -8.49
C ASP A 26 -24.64 -13.13 -8.69
N ILE A 27 -24.43 -12.17 -7.79
CA ILE A 27 -24.95 -10.80 -7.96
C ILE A 27 -24.35 -10.16 -9.21
N LEU A 28 -23.03 -10.27 -9.41
CA LEU A 28 -22.36 -9.68 -10.57
C LEU A 28 -22.80 -10.29 -11.90
N LYS A 29 -22.97 -11.62 -11.96
CA LYS A 29 -23.28 -12.36 -13.20
C LYS A 29 -24.76 -12.40 -13.53
N LYS A 30 -25.62 -12.60 -12.52
CA LYS A 30 -27.05 -12.90 -12.72
C LYS A 30 -27.94 -11.64 -12.65
N VAL A 31 -27.50 -10.57 -11.97
CA VAL A 31 -28.30 -9.34 -11.86
C VAL A 31 -27.93 -8.38 -13.00
N LEU A 32 -28.75 -8.36 -14.05
CA LEU A 32 -28.50 -7.59 -15.26
C LEU A 32 -28.79 -6.08 -15.09
N HIS A 33 -29.80 -5.73 -14.29
CA HIS A 33 -30.18 -4.32 -14.08
C HIS A 33 -29.24 -3.62 -13.10
N PHE A 34 -28.59 -2.54 -13.54
CA PHE A 34 -27.56 -1.83 -12.78
C PHE A 34 -28.04 -1.36 -11.39
N GLY A 35 -29.21 -0.71 -11.32
CA GLY A 35 -29.76 -0.24 -10.03
C GLY A 35 -29.99 -1.38 -9.03
N ARG A 36 -30.49 -2.52 -9.53
CA ARG A 36 -30.78 -3.70 -8.70
C ARG A 36 -29.49 -4.40 -8.27
N ARG A 37 -28.46 -4.40 -9.12
CA ARG A 37 -27.13 -4.92 -8.79
C ARG A 37 -26.51 -4.11 -7.64
N THR A 38 -26.61 -2.78 -7.70
CA THR A 38 -26.09 -1.89 -6.65
C THR A 38 -26.78 -2.15 -5.31
N ASP A 39 -28.11 -2.26 -5.28
CA ASP A 39 -28.84 -2.53 -4.03
C ASP A 39 -28.52 -3.91 -3.46
N ASN A 40 -28.42 -4.94 -4.33
CA ASN A 40 -28.02 -6.28 -3.90
C ASN A 40 -26.60 -6.32 -3.35
N LEU A 41 -25.65 -5.62 -3.99
CA LEU A 41 -24.28 -5.51 -3.48
C LEU A 41 -24.25 -4.81 -2.13
N ARG A 42 -25.02 -3.72 -1.94
CA ARG A 42 -25.12 -3.04 -0.64
C ARG A 42 -25.66 -3.97 0.44
N GLY A 43 -26.71 -4.72 0.14
CA GLY A 43 -27.27 -5.73 1.05
C GLY A 43 -26.26 -6.81 1.42
N TRP A 44 -25.49 -7.29 0.43
CA TRP A 44 -24.43 -8.27 0.65
C TRP A 44 -23.33 -7.72 1.56
N TYR A 45 -22.84 -6.49 1.33
CA TYR A 45 -21.84 -5.86 2.20
C TYR A 45 -22.35 -5.71 3.64
N ASN A 46 -23.59 -5.24 3.82
CA ASN A 46 -24.19 -5.11 5.15
C ASN A 46 -24.25 -6.44 5.90
N LYS A 47 -24.63 -7.52 5.21
CA LYS A 47 -24.63 -8.89 5.77
C LYS A 47 -23.22 -9.34 6.18
N CYS A 48 -22.21 -9.06 5.35
CA CYS A 48 -20.82 -9.40 5.64
C CYS A 48 -20.29 -8.66 6.88
N ILE A 49 -20.57 -7.34 6.99
CA ILE A 49 -20.19 -6.51 8.14
C ILE A 49 -20.84 -7.05 9.41
N TRP A 50 -22.15 -7.26 9.39
CA TRP A 50 -22.90 -7.77 10.54
C TRP A 50 -22.34 -9.12 11.02
N ARG A 51 -21.97 -10.02 10.11
CA ARG A 51 -21.35 -11.30 10.48
C ARG A 51 -19.99 -11.10 11.17
N LEU A 52 -19.15 -10.20 10.66
CA LEU A 52 -17.84 -9.91 11.25
C LEU A 52 -17.98 -9.33 12.67
N GLU A 53 -18.98 -8.47 12.90
CA GLU A 53 -19.28 -7.92 14.24
C GLU A 53 -19.69 -8.99 15.25
N GLN A 54 -20.29 -10.10 14.79
CA GLN A 54 -20.77 -11.20 15.63
C GLN A 54 -19.72 -12.30 15.87
N ASP A 55 -18.60 -12.30 15.14
CA ASP A 55 -17.59 -13.36 15.25
C ASP A 55 -16.74 -13.20 16.52
N ARG A 56 -17.05 -14.01 17.55
CA ARG A 56 -16.34 -14.03 18.85
C ARG A 56 -14.84 -14.28 18.73
N LYS A 57 -14.35 -14.91 17.65
CA LYS A 57 -12.90 -15.08 17.45
C LYS A 57 -12.15 -13.76 17.29
N LEU A 58 -12.80 -12.71 16.78
CA LEU A 58 -12.21 -11.37 16.73
C LEU A 58 -12.19 -10.68 18.10
N SER A 59 -13.07 -11.09 19.03
CA SER A 59 -13.10 -10.57 20.40
C SER A 59 -12.01 -11.14 21.31
N GLU A 60 -11.40 -12.27 20.94
CA GLU A 60 -10.26 -12.88 21.64
C GLU A 60 -8.89 -12.47 21.07
N ILE A 61 -8.85 -11.84 19.89
CA ILE A 61 -7.64 -11.21 19.41
C ILE A 61 -7.41 -9.97 20.27
N SER A 62 -6.55 -10.11 21.28
CA SER A 62 -5.87 -8.97 21.87
C SER A 62 -4.98 -8.38 20.78
N VAL A 63 -5.56 -7.49 19.99
CA VAL A 63 -4.77 -6.50 19.29
C VAL A 63 -4.31 -5.60 20.43
N GLU A 64 -3.08 -5.79 20.92
CA GLU A 64 -2.45 -4.71 21.69
C GLU A 64 -2.67 -3.45 20.85
N PRO A 65 -3.21 -2.36 21.43
CA PRO A 65 -3.43 -1.14 20.68
C PRO A 65 -2.10 -0.86 19.98
N LEU A 66 -2.10 -0.97 18.65
CA LEU A 66 -1.05 -0.38 17.86
C LEU A 66 -0.96 1.02 18.44
N VAL A 67 0.16 1.38 19.09
CA VAL A 67 0.22 2.66 19.81
C VAL A 67 0.06 3.71 18.74
N LEU A 68 -1.20 4.10 18.55
CA LEU A 68 -1.65 4.60 17.26
C LEU A 68 -0.99 5.95 17.08
N ASP A 69 -0.84 6.71 18.18
CA ASP A 69 -0.04 7.92 18.22
C ASP A 69 1.43 7.69 17.87
N ARG A 70 2.07 6.61 18.28
CA ARG A 70 3.49 6.36 17.97
C ARG A 70 3.68 5.94 16.51
N VAL A 71 2.74 5.17 15.97
CA VAL A 71 2.74 4.75 14.56
C VAL A 71 2.28 5.88 13.66
N LEU A 72 1.23 6.62 14.01
CA LEU A 72 0.74 7.82 13.32
C LEU A 72 1.79 8.92 13.35
N ASN A 73 2.43 9.21 14.48
CA ASN A 73 3.53 10.19 14.50
C ASN A 73 4.68 9.74 13.58
N ARG A 74 4.97 8.44 13.48
CA ARG A 74 6.01 7.94 12.56
C ARG A 74 5.57 7.88 11.09
N ILE A 75 4.30 7.62 10.80
CA ILE A 75 3.71 7.56 9.46
C ILE A 75 3.46 8.97 8.90
N GLN A 76 2.95 9.90 9.72
CA GLN A 76 2.84 11.33 9.38
C GLN A 76 4.21 11.89 8.97
N ASN A 77 5.27 11.31 9.50
CA ASN A 77 6.64 11.67 9.21
C ASN A 77 7.24 10.97 7.99
N ALA A 78 6.47 10.29 7.13
CA ALA A 78 6.96 9.67 5.91
C ALA A 78 6.34 10.31 4.67
N ALA A 79 7.16 10.99 3.85
CA ALA A 79 6.72 11.58 2.59
C ALA A 79 7.37 10.86 1.40
N SER A 80 6.65 10.79 0.28
CA SER A 80 7.15 10.22 -0.97
C SER A 80 7.34 11.31 -2.02
N GLY A 81 8.40 11.17 -2.81
CA GLY A 81 8.64 11.93 -4.04
C GLY A 81 9.78 11.28 -4.82
N SER A 82 10.34 11.93 -5.84
CA SER A 82 11.43 11.34 -6.63
C SER A 82 12.59 12.30 -6.82
N CYS A 83 13.82 11.77 -6.85
CA CYS A 83 15.02 12.48 -7.32
C CYS A 83 15.37 12.12 -8.78
N ASP A 84 14.59 11.24 -9.40
CA ASP A 84 14.76 10.80 -10.78
C ASP A 84 13.42 10.94 -11.52
N MET A 85 13.39 11.78 -12.56
CA MET A 85 12.19 12.00 -13.36
C MET A 85 11.94 10.86 -14.35
N SER A 86 12.98 10.11 -14.74
CA SER A 86 12.87 9.03 -15.74
C SER A 86 12.05 7.83 -15.24
N THR A 87 11.89 7.72 -13.91
CA THR A 87 11.13 6.66 -13.26
C THR A 87 9.67 7.04 -12.96
N ASN A 88 9.24 8.27 -13.27
CA ASN A 88 7.88 8.72 -12.98
C ASN A 88 6.94 8.40 -14.15
N PHE A 89 5.76 7.84 -13.85
CA PHE A 89 4.71 7.58 -14.84
C PHE A 89 3.97 8.86 -15.28
N PHE A 90 4.06 9.93 -14.49
CA PHE A 90 3.55 11.27 -14.75
C PHE A 90 4.70 12.28 -14.61
N SER A 91 4.51 13.54 -15.00
CA SER A 91 5.52 14.58 -14.80
C SER A 91 5.96 14.69 -13.33
N ASN A 92 5.01 14.51 -12.39
CA ASN A 92 5.27 14.38 -10.97
C ASN A 92 5.25 12.90 -10.51
N GLN A 93 5.92 12.60 -9.40
CA GLN A 93 5.71 11.32 -8.69
C GLN A 93 4.22 11.17 -8.33
N PHE A 94 3.69 9.94 -8.38
CA PHE A 94 2.25 9.68 -8.30
C PHE A 94 1.53 10.37 -7.13
N ASN A 95 2.10 10.33 -5.91
CA ASN A 95 1.49 10.94 -4.73
C ASN A 95 1.49 12.47 -4.80
N ILE A 96 2.50 13.07 -5.44
CA ILE A 96 2.54 14.50 -5.75
C ILE A 96 1.51 14.85 -6.84
N ALA A 97 1.38 14.00 -7.87
CA ALA A 97 0.42 14.20 -8.96
C ALA A 97 -1.04 14.13 -8.48
N LEU A 98 -1.34 13.34 -7.45
CA LEU A 98 -2.70 13.23 -6.89
C LEU A 98 -3.22 14.56 -6.33
N ASN A 99 -2.36 15.36 -5.69
CA ASN A 99 -2.70 16.71 -5.23
C ASN A 99 -1.44 17.59 -5.16
N GLN A 100 -1.08 18.16 -6.31
CA GLN A 100 0.13 18.96 -6.47
C GLN A 100 0.16 20.19 -5.56
N GLN A 101 -0.99 20.84 -5.35
CA GLN A 101 -1.08 22.01 -4.47
C GLN A 101 -0.84 21.66 -3.00
N ALA A 102 -1.45 20.57 -2.52
CA ALA A 102 -1.21 20.08 -1.16
C ALA A 102 0.25 19.66 -0.97
N ALA A 103 0.82 18.94 -1.95
CA ALA A 103 2.23 18.56 -1.92
C ALA A 103 3.16 19.79 -1.88
N LYS A 104 2.89 20.81 -2.71
CA LYS A 104 3.66 22.06 -2.73
C LYS A 104 3.62 22.76 -1.37
N ILE A 105 2.44 22.91 -0.77
CA ILE A 105 2.28 23.52 0.56
C ILE A 105 3.04 22.73 1.63
N ALA A 106 2.83 21.41 1.69
CA ALA A 106 3.49 20.55 2.69
C ALA A 106 5.02 20.57 2.57
N LEU A 107 5.55 20.54 1.35
CA LEU A 107 6.99 20.50 1.10
C LEU A 107 7.66 21.86 1.32
N SER A 108 7.06 22.95 0.82
CA SER A 108 7.59 24.31 0.95
C SER A 108 7.59 24.82 2.39
N ARG A 109 6.61 24.40 3.19
CA ARG A 109 6.47 24.75 4.61
C ARG A 109 6.85 23.59 5.52
N SER A 110 7.72 22.69 5.05
CA SER A 110 8.11 21.47 5.77
C SER A 110 8.61 21.71 7.20
N ALA A 111 9.25 22.84 7.46
CA ALA A 111 9.70 23.24 8.79
C ALA A 111 8.56 23.62 9.76
N GLU A 112 7.35 23.88 9.25
CA GLU A 112 6.16 24.24 10.04
C GLU A 112 5.27 23.03 10.37
N PHE A 113 5.54 21.87 9.78
CA PHE A 113 4.83 20.62 10.03
C PHE A 113 5.62 19.72 11.00
N ALA A 114 4.97 18.63 11.45
CA ALA A 114 5.68 17.55 12.15
C ALA A 114 6.86 17.05 11.30
N GLU A 115 7.99 16.77 11.95
CA GLU A 115 9.26 16.57 11.28
C GLU A 115 9.27 15.29 10.43
N PHE A 116 9.00 15.42 9.12
CA PHE A 116 8.92 14.29 8.20
C PHE A 116 10.21 14.03 7.42
N THR A 117 10.42 12.75 7.13
CA THR A 117 11.53 12.21 6.35
C THR A 117 11.00 11.67 5.03
N VAL A 118 11.70 12.00 3.96
CA VAL A 118 11.41 11.54 2.62
C VAL A 118 12.11 10.22 2.34
N VAL A 119 11.41 9.29 1.72
CA VAL A 119 12.05 8.14 1.07
C VAL A 119 11.84 8.27 -0.44
N PRO A 120 12.89 8.56 -1.23
CA PRO A 120 12.73 8.76 -2.67
C PRO A 120 12.21 7.48 -3.35
N SER A 121 11.15 7.62 -4.13
CA SER A 121 10.39 6.52 -4.74
C SER A 121 11.26 5.62 -5.60
N HIS A 122 12.16 6.17 -6.41
CA HIS A 122 13.07 5.39 -7.24
C HIS A 122 13.99 4.47 -6.42
N THR A 123 14.47 4.93 -5.26
CA THR A 123 15.28 4.10 -4.35
C THR A 123 14.45 3.12 -3.52
N ALA A 124 13.19 3.47 -3.22
CA ALA A 124 12.27 2.55 -2.55
C ALA A 124 11.81 1.42 -3.49
N GLN A 125 11.64 1.72 -4.79
CA GLN A 125 11.26 0.77 -5.83
C GLN A 125 12.37 -0.23 -6.17
N SER A 126 13.65 0.09 -5.91
CA SER A 126 14.73 -0.87 -6.13
C SER A 126 14.75 -2.00 -5.10
N ILE A 127 14.11 -1.81 -3.94
CA ILE A 127 14.02 -2.82 -2.89
C ILE A 127 12.91 -3.81 -3.21
N LYS A 128 13.26 -5.08 -3.33
CA LYS A 128 12.31 -6.17 -3.57
C LYS A 128 12.19 -7.07 -2.35
N TYR A 129 10.96 -7.49 -2.07
CA TYR A 129 10.67 -8.39 -0.96
C TYR A 129 10.27 -9.77 -1.51
N SER A 130 10.94 -10.81 -1.00
CA SER A 130 10.52 -12.20 -1.26
C SER A 130 9.12 -12.44 -0.72
N VAL A 131 8.24 -12.98 -1.55
CA VAL A 131 6.87 -13.31 -1.13
C VAL A 131 6.84 -14.40 -0.07
N LEU A 132 7.73 -15.39 -0.17
CA LEU A 132 7.89 -16.42 0.86
C LEU A 132 8.47 -15.85 2.15
N GLY A 133 9.42 -14.93 2.04
CA GLY A 133 9.93 -14.19 3.20
C GLY A 133 8.81 -13.46 3.94
N LEU A 134 7.99 -12.69 3.21
CA LEU A 134 6.85 -11.98 3.78
C LEU A 134 5.81 -12.93 4.38
N LYS A 135 5.49 -14.04 3.71
CA LYS A 135 4.61 -15.08 4.26
C LYS A 135 5.17 -15.67 5.56
N LYS A 136 6.48 -15.91 5.65
CA LYS A 136 7.10 -16.46 6.86
C LYS A 136 6.88 -15.55 8.08
N PHE A 137 6.89 -14.23 7.90
CA PHE A 137 6.64 -13.28 8.98
C PHE A 137 5.15 -13.02 9.23
N GLY A 138 4.35 -12.90 8.17
CA GLY A 138 2.96 -12.49 8.25
C GLY A 138 1.92 -13.62 8.20
N GLY A 139 2.36 -14.86 8.01
CA GLY A 139 1.49 -16.03 7.88
C GLY A 139 0.51 -15.95 6.71
N HIS A 140 -0.59 -16.69 6.85
CA HIS A 140 -1.60 -16.84 5.79
C HIS A 140 -2.34 -15.53 5.44
N CYS A 141 -2.44 -14.56 6.37
CA CYS A 141 -3.12 -13.31 6.06
C CYS A 141 -2.34 -12.45 5.06
N ILE A 142 -1.01 -12.42 5.16
CA ILE A 142 -0.14 -11.75 4.19
C ILE A 142 -0.10 -12.53 2.88
N GLU A 143 -0.06 -13.86 2.93
CA GLU A 143 -0.13 -14.69 1.73
C GLU A 143 -1.35 -14.38 0.86
N LYS A 144 -2.56 -14.37 1.45
CA LYS A 144 -3.80 -14.09 0.72
C LYS A 144 -3.78 -12.71 0.03
N ARG A 145 -3.21 -11.70 0.71
CA ARG A 145 -3.05 -10.35 0.16
C ARG A 145 -2.09 -10.32 -1.01
N ILE A 146 -0.93 -10.99 -0.90
CA ILE A 146 0.05 -11.07 -1.99
C ILE A 146 -0.54 -11.82 -3.18
N LEU A 147 -1.23 -12.95 -2.96
CA LEU A 147 -1.87 -13.71 -4.02
C LEU A 147 -2.91 -12.86 -4.79
N GLY A 148 -3.78 -12.15 -4.08
CA GLY A 148 -4.81 -11.32 -4.71
C GLY A 148 -4.25 -10.06 -5.40
N PHE A 149 -3.36 -9.34 -4.72
CA PHE A 149 -2.89 -8.04 -5.16
C PHE A 149 -1.70 -8.12 -6.13
N ASN A 150 -0.67 -8.91 -5.81
CA ASN A 150 0.58 -8.98 -6.56
C ASN A 150 0.60 -10.11 -7.60
N CYS A 151 -0.03 -11.25 -7.30
CA CYS A 151 -0.09 -12.39 -8.22
C CYS A 151 -1.34 -12.40 -9.09
N HIS A 152 -2.32 -11.52 -8.79
CA HIS A 152 -3.58 -11.41 -9.50
C HIS A 152 -4.43 -12.68 -9.52
N GLU A 153 -4.26 -13.55 -8.51
CA GLU A 153 -5.03 -14.77 -8.37
C GLU A 153 -6.50 -14.47 -8.04
N GLU A 154 -7.39 -15.35 -8.51
CA GLU A 154 -8.83 -15.20 -8.28
C GLU A 154 -9.18 -15.43 -6.80
N PRO A 155 -9.98 -14.56 -6.16
CA PRO A 155 -10.35 -14.70 -4.75
C PRO A 155 -10.88 -16.08 -4.38
N LEU A 156 -11.69 -16.70 -5.24
CA LEU A 156 -12.24 -18.04 -4.96
C LEU A 156 -11.14 -19.11 -4.92
N MET A 157 -10.14 -19.03 -5.80
CA MET A 157 -9.00 -19.95 -5.81
C MET A 157 -8.16 -19.80 -4.55
N ILE A 158 -7.98 -18.57 -4.07
CA ILE A 158 -7.24 -18.24 -2.85
C ILE A 158 -7.97 -18.77 -1.61
N VAL A 159 -9.28 -18.54 -1.50
CA VAL A 159 -10.06 -18.90 -0.29
C VAL A 159 -10.30 -20.40 -0.20
N THR A 160 -10.25 -21.12 -1.33
CA THR A 160 -10.37 -22.58 -1.39
C THR A 160 -9.00 -23.29 -1.42
N ASP A 161 -7.92 -22.57 -1.11
CA ASP A 161 -6.54 -23.08 -1.02
C ASP A 161 -6.04 -23.81 -2.29
N GLN A 162 -6.59 -23.45 -3.46
CA GLN A 162 -6.15 -23.99 -4.75
C GLN A 162 -4.84 -23.37 -5.23
N VAL A 163 -4.50 -22.18 -4.71
CA VAL A 163 -3.25 -21.45 -5.00
C VAL A 163 -2.53 -21.12 -3.70
N SER A 164 -1.19 -21.13 -3.74
CA SER A 164 -0.31 -20.85 -2.61
C SER A 164 0.99 -20.22 -3.09
N LEU A 165 1.67 -19.44 -2.24
CA LEU A 165 2.93 -18.83 -2.66
C LEU A 165 4.03 -19.88 -2.88
N GLU A 166 4.10 -20.93 -2.05
CA GLU A 166 5.14 -21.96 -2.14
C GLU A 166 5.08 -22.76 -3.43
N LYS A 167 3.87 -23.10 -3.90
CA LYS A 167 3.73 -23.96 -5.08
C LYS A 167 3.83 -23.16 -6.38
N GLN A 168 3.16 -22.01 -6.46
CA GLN A 168 3.05 -21.24 -7.71
C GLN A 168 4.08 -20.11 -7.84
N TYR A 169 4.58 -19.58 -6.71
CA TYR A 169 5.37 -18.35 -6.70
C TYR A 169 6.62 -18.41 -5.78
N PRO A 170 7.38 -19.53 -5.71
CA PRO A 170 8.42 -19.71 -4.69
C PRO A 170 9.55 -18.67 -4.76
N ASP A 171 9.92 -18.25 -5.97
CA ASP A 171 11.05 -17.33 -6.20
C ASP A 171 10.60 -15.90 -6.51
N LYS A 172 9.32 -15.58 -6.31
CA LYS A 172 8.81 -14.24 -6.62
C LYS A 172 9.25 -13.22 -5.57
N ALA A 173 9.60 -12.04 -6.06
CA ALA A 173 9.83 -10.87 -5.25
C ALA A 173 9.27 -9.63 -5.94
N TYR A 174 8.65 -8.74 -5.17
CA TYR A 174 8.01 -7.53 -5.69
C TYR A 174 8.63 -6.27 -5.11
N PRO A 175 8.77 -5.20 -5.91
CA PRO A 175 9.05 -3.88 -5.37
C PRO A 175 7.85 -3.41 -4.56
N MET A 176 8.09 -2.97 -3.32
CA MET A 176 7.04 -2.47 -2.42
C MET A 176 7.50 -1.14 -1.80
N PRO A 177 7.40 -0.02 -2.55
CA PRO A 177 7.97 1.26 -2.12
C PRO A 177 7.30 1.83 -0.86
N ASP A 178 5.99 1.59 -0.67
CA ASP A 178 5.28 2.04 0.53
C ASP A 178 5.71 1.25 1.77
N LEU A 179 5.80 -0.09 1.64
CA LEU A 179 6.35 -0.94 2.70
C LEU A 179 7.80 -0.53 3.04
N THR A 180 8.59 -0.23 2.02
CA THR A 180 9.99 0.22 2.18
C THR A 180 10.06 1.54 2.93
N SER A 181 9.25 2.51 2.54
CA SER A 181 9.15 3.81 3.21
C SER A 181 8.71 3.65 4.67
N PHE A 182 7.72 2.79 4.90
CA PHE A 182 7.22 2.47 6.24
C PHE A 182 8.29 1.84 7.12
N LEU A 183 9.03 0.84 6.63
CA LEU A 183 10.11 0.21 7.37
C LEU A 183 11.27 1.17 7.68
N CYS A 184 11.61 2.07 6.75
CA CYS A 184 12.59 3.12 7.00
C CYS A 184 12.16 4.09 8.11
N ALA A 185 10.88 4.43 8.17
CA ALA A 185 10.33 5.29 9.22
C ALA A 185 10.23 4.58 10.58
N LEU A 186 9.95 3.27 10.58
CA LEU A 186 9.85 2.49 11.82
C LEU A 186 11.22 2.16 12.44
N VAL A 187 12.18 1.75 11.61
CA VAL A 187 13.51 1.31 12.06
C VAL A 187 14.60 1.95 11.18
N PRO A 188 14.90 3.24 11.40
CA PRO A 188 15.94 3.95 10.65
C PRO A 188 17.28 3.20 10.66
N GLY A 189 17.93 3.09 9.50
CA GLY A 189 19.25 2.46 9.34
C GLY A 189 19.23 0.93 9.20
N HIS A 190 18.14 0.23 9.53
CA HIS A 190 18.08 -1.24 9.43
C HIS A 190 18.13 -1.76 7.99
N MET A 191 17.69 -0.94 7.03
CA MET A 191 17.64 -1.30 5.60
C MET A 191 18.91 -0.85 4.85
N GLY A 192 19.98 -0.49 5.56
CA GLY A 192 21.18 0.11 4.96
C GLY A 192 20.93 1.51 4.37
N SER A 193 19.80 2.14 4.73
CA SER A 193 19.48 3.49 4.29
C SER A 193 20.48 4.49 4.84
N LYS A 194 20.93 5.40 3.97
CA LYS A 194 21.83 6.49 4.35
C LYS A 194 21.00 7.74 4.65
N PRO A 195 21.15 8.35 5.83
CA PRO A 195 20.52 9.62 6.11
C PRO A 195 21.11 10.69 5.18
N GLY A 196 20.27 11.61 4.73
CA GLY A 196 20.67 12.76 3.94
C GLY A 196 19.60 13.83 3.96
N TYR A 197 19.75 14.82 3.08
CA TYR A 197 18.78 15.89 2.94
C TYR A 197 18.43 16.10 1.48
N ILE A 198 17.22 16.59 1.24
CA ILE A 198 16.76 17.07 -0.05
C ILE A 198 16.26 18.50 0.04
N LYS A 199 16.35 19.19 -1.09
CA LYS A 199 15.56 20.38 -1.38
C LYS A 199 14.56 20.05 -2.48
N VAL A 200 13.49 20.82 -2.52
CA VAL A 200 12.47 20.71 -3.55
C VAL A 200 12.70 21.80 -4.57
N ASP A 201 13.00 21.40 -5.79
CA ASP A 201 13.11 22.29 -6.94
C ASP A 201 11.81 22.23 -7.74
N GLU A 202 11.18 23.38 -7.94
CA GLU A 202 10.06 23.52 -8.86
C GLU A 202 10.61 23.77 -10.27
N GLN A 203 10.32 22.87 -11.20
CA GLN A 203 10.67 22.98 -12.61
C GLN A 203 9.60 23.76 -13.37
N GLU A 204 9.92 24.15 -14.61
CA GLU A 204 8.93 24.70 -15.54
C GLU A 204 7.71 23.75 -15.67
N GLY A 205 6.50 24.33 -15.64
CA GLY A 205 5.25 23.56 -15.60
C GLY A 205 4.83 23.07 -14.21
N GLY A 206 5.51 23.51 -13.14
CA GLY A 206 5.13 23.23 -11.75
C GLY A 206 5.55 21.86 -11.22
N THR A 207 6.34 21.11 -11.99
CA THR A 207 6.83 19.79 -11.57
C THR A 207 7.76 19.92 -10.37
N LEU A 208 7.52 19.15 -9.31
CA LEU A 208 8.34 19.14 -8.11
C LEU A 208 9.37 18.01 -8.17
N LEU A 209 10.66 18.37 -8.14
CA LEU A 209 11.78 17.43 -8.17
C LEU A 209 12.59 17.54 -6.88
N PHE A 210 13.03 16.40 -6.35
CA PHE A 210 13.93 16.39 -5.19
C PHE A 210 15.38 16.40 -5.64
N ARG A 211 16.17 17.33 -5.10
CA ARG A 211 17.61 17.40 -5.31
C ARG A 211 18.32 17.12 -3.99
N LYS A 212 19.29 16.22 -4.00
CA LYS A 212 20.14 15.95 -2.83
C LYS A 212 20.84 17.25 -2.40
N SER A 213 20.88 17.48 -1.09
CA SER A 213 21.54 18.64 -0.47
C SER A 213 22.18 18.21 0.86
N ASP A 214 23.00 19.09 1.38
CA ASP A 214 23.53 19.11 2.75
C ASP A 214 22.51 19.55 3.81
N LYS A 215 21.40 20.19 3.41
CA LYS A 215 20.37 20.75 4.30
C LYS A 215 19.00 20.73 3.63
N GLY A 216 17.93 20.75 4.43
CA GLY A 216 16.55 20.77 3.96
C GLY A 216 15.71 19.69 4.61
N ILE A 217 14.85 19.05 3.82
CA ILE A 217 13.98 17.97 4.30
C ILE A 217 14.83 16.71 4.48
N ARG A 218 14.69 16.02 5.60
CA ARG A 218 15.43 14.77 5.84
C ARG A 218 15.05 13.72 4.81
N MET A 219 16.02 12.88 4.45
CA MET A 219 15.86 11.80 3.48
C MET A 219 16.50 10.52 4.01
N PHE A 220 15.89 9.37 3.70
CA PHE A 220 16.56 8.08 3.69
C PHE A 220 16.83 7.66 2.25
N ASP A 221 18.11 7.63 1.87
CA ASP A 221 18.57 7.20 0.56
C ASP A 221 18.91 5.71 0.58
N LEU A 222 18.21 4.93 -0.25
CA LEU A 222 18.44 3.50 -0.43
C LEU A 222 19.29 3.19 -1.66
N GLY A 223 19.87 4.21 -2.31
CA GLY A 223 20.75 4.04 -3.45
C GLY A 223 21.94 3.14 -3.13
N GLY A 224 22.06 2.02 -3.87
CA GLY A 224 23.12 1.03 -3.71
C GLY A 224 22.83 -0.11 -2.73
N VAL A 225 21.66 -0.11 -2.08
CA VAL A 225 21.16 -1.26 -1.33
C VAL A 225 20.61 -2.31 -2.32
N LYS A 226 20.99 -3.58 -2.15
CA LYS A 226 20.57 -4.72 -2.98
C LYS A 226 19.80 -5.72 -2.15
#